data_AF-D1JAU3-F1
#
_entry.id   AF-D1JAU3-F1
#
_cell.length_a   1.000
_cell.length_b   1.000
_cell.length_c   1.000
_cell.angle_alpha   90.00
_cell.angle_beta   90.00
_cell.angle_gamma   90.00
#
_symmetry.space_group_name_H-M   'P 1'
#
loop_
_entity.id
_entity.type
_entity.pdbx_description
1 polymer ?
#
loop_
_entity_poly.entity_id
_entity_poly.type
_entity_poly.pdbx_seq_one_letter_code
_entity_poly.pdbx_strand_id
1 'polypeptide(L)'
;MKKGKQRIAIEIKEPDTLEGILKIVTKGWLSSKVIIVSFWHNVLKRIKEIEPEIKTGAIFVGRPVDAVSLAKAAQSELLCLKHKFIDEEVVVECHENDIGVNAWVVNEIEDIERMKELGVDIISSNYPDRV
;
A
#
# COMPACT_ATOMS: atom_id res chain seq x y z
N MET A 1 -3.79 3.04 -25.40
CA MET A 1 -3.51 2.55 -24.03
C MET A 1 -2.09 2.02 -23.98
N LYS A 2 -1.16 2.67 -23.29
CA LYS A 2 0.16 2.08 -23.03
C LYS A 2 -0.06 0.83 -22.16
N LYS A 3 0.43 -0.33 -22.59
CA LYS A 3 0.41 -1.57 -21.81
C LYS A 3 1.29 -1.41 -20.56
N GLY A 4 0.74 -0.80 -19.52
CA GLY A 4 1.36 -0.77 -18.19
C GLY A 4 1.32 -2.17 -17.58
N LYS A 5 2.38 -2.57 -16.86
CA LYS A 5 2.37 -3.79 -16.06
C LYS A 5 1.35 -3.59 -14.93
N GLN A 6 0.15 -4.14 -15.08
CA GLN A 6 -0.87 -4.14 -14.04
C GLN A 6 -0.36 -4.93 -12.83
N ARG A 7 -0.51 -4.34 -11.64
CA ARG A 7 -0.31 -5.02 -10.36
C ARG A 7 -1.66 -5.15 -9.65
N ILE A 8 -1.78 -6.16 -8.80
CA ILE A 8 -2.98 -6.41 -8.01
C ILE A 8 -2.67 -6.10 -6.55
N ALA A 9 -3.43 -5.19 -5.94
CA ALA A 9 -3.41 -5.00 -4.49
C ALA A 9 -4.37 -6.02 -3.85
N ILE A 10 -3.87 -6.87 -2.98
CA ILE A 10 -4.68 -7.83 -2.21
C ILE A 10 -4.71 -7.37 -0.76
N GLU A 11 -5.88 -6.98 -0.27
CA GLU A 11 -6.05 -6.66 1.14
C GLU A 11 -6.34 -7.93 1.95
N ILE A 12 -5.48 -8.22 2.94
CA ILE A 12 -5.81 -9.21 3.98
C ILE A 12 -6.67 -8.51 5.03
N LYS A 13 -7.96 -8.86 5.05
CA LYS A 13 -8.91 -8.36 6.05
C LYS A 13 -8.84 -9.13 7.37
N GLU A 14 -8.65 -10.44 7.29
CA GLU A 14 -8.58 -11.33 8.46
C GLU A 14 -7.29 -12.17 8.47
N PRO A 15 -6.55 -12.26 9.60
CA PRO A 15 -5.25 -12.93 9.65
C PRO A 15 -5.25 -14.42 9.28
N ASP A 16 -6.34 -15.13 9.54
CA ASP A 16 -6.51 -16.56 9.28
C ASP A 16 -6.54 -16.89 7.77
N THR A 17 -6.79 -15.90 6.91
CA THR A 17 -6.78 -16.07 5.46
C THR A 17 -5.38 -16.12 4.85
N LEU A 18 -4.33 -15.79 5.63
CA LEU A 18 -2.95 -15.68 5.15
C LEU A 18 -2.47 -16.92 4.40
N GLU A 19 -2.64 -18.10 4.99
CA GLU A 19 -2.10 -19.35 4.41
C GLU A 19 -2.74 -19.67 3.05
N GLY A 20 -4.06 -19.46 2.95
CA GLY A 20 -4.80 -19.65 1.71
C GLY A 20 -4.35 -18.68 0.62
N ILE A 21 -4.14 -17.41 0.97
CA ILE A 21 -3.64 -16.38 0.06
C ILE A 21 -2.23 -16.73 -0.41
N LEU A 22 -1.30 -17.02 0.51
CA LEU A 22 0.08 -17.40 0.17
C LEU A 22 0.12 -18.58 -0.78
N LYS A 23 -0.67 -19.63 -0.53
CA LYS A 23 -0.76 -20.80 -1.41
C LYS A 23 -1.19 -20.46 -2.85
N ILE A 24 -1.90 -19.35 -3.05
CA ILE A 24 -2.31 -18.87 -4.38
C ILE A 24 -1.21 -17.97 -4.98
N VAL A 25 -0.70 -17.01 -4.22
CA VAL A 25 0.24 -15.99 -4.74
C VAL A 25 1.65 -16.54 -5.01
N THR A 26 2.07 -17.58 -4.29
CA THR A 26 3.39 -18.22 -4.51
C THR A 26 3.39 -19.21 -5.66
N LYS A 27 2.21 -19.54 -6.22
CA LYS A 27 2.13 -20.40 -7.39
C LYS A 27 2.43 -19.62 -8.67
N GLY A 28 3.59 -19.89 -9.25
CA GLY A 28 3.99 -19.33 -10.55
C GLY A 28 4.53 -17.91 -10.43
N TRP A 29 4.19 -17.05 -11.39
CA TRP A 29 4.77 -15.69 -11.50
C TRP A 29 4.00 -14.62 -10.71
N LEU A 30 2.94 -14.99 -9.99
CA LEU A 30 1.99 -14.04 -9.41
C LEU A 30 2.60 -13.20 -8.29
N SER A 31 3.54 -13.75 -7.53
CA SER A 31 4.28 -13.05 -6.47
C SER A 31 4.89 -11.72 -6.94
N SER A 32 5.44 -11.68 -8.16
CA SER A 32 6.02 -10.46 -8.77
C SER A 32 4.99 -9.42 -9.23
N LYS A 33 3.69 -9.74 -9.22
CA LYS A 33 2.60 -8.88 -9.69
C LYS A 33 1.61 -8.47 -8.61
N VAL A 34 1.81 -8.91 -7.37
CA VAL A 34 0.92 -8.55 -6.25
C VAL A 34 1.61 -7.60 -5.28
N ILE A 35 0.81 -6.77 -4.63
CA ILE A 35 1.18 -6.06 -3.41
C ILE A 35 0.16 -6.50 -2.35
N ILE A 36 0.60 -7.02 -1.22
CA ILE A 36 -0.30 -7.43 -0.14
C ILE A 36 -0.40 -6.29 0.87
N VAL A 37 -1.61 -5.81 1.12
CA VAL A 37 -1.86 -4.72 2.07
C VAL A 37 -2.71 -5.21 3.25
N SER A 38 -2.53 -4.65 4.44
CA SER A 38 -3.36 -5.02 5.60
C SER A 38 -3.30 -3.99 6.73
N PHE A 39 -4.37 -3.97 7.55
CA PHE A 39 -4.36 -3.35 8.87
C PHE A 39 -3.66 -4.21 9.93
N TRP A 40 -3.52 -5.52 9.69
CA TRP A 40 -2.83 -6.46 10.57
C TRP A 40 -1.34 -6.50 10.26
N HIS A 41 -0.56 -5.54 10.78
CA HIS A 41 0.86 -5.39 10.40
C HIS A 41 1.72 -6.59 10.81
N ASN A 42 1.33 -7.34 11.84
CA ASN A 42 1.96 -8.61 12.20
C ASN A 42 1.85 -9.67 11.07
N VAL A 43 0.75 -9.65 10.30
CA VAL A 43 0.58 -10.52 9.12
C VAL A 43 1.56 -10.12 8.01
N LEU A 44 1.78 -8.82 7.81
CA LEU A 44 2.74 -8.32 6.81
C LEU A 44 4.17 -8.76 7.14
N LYS A 45 4.58 -8.67 8.41
CA LYS A 45 5.86 -9.22 8.87
C LYS A 45 5.97 -10.72 8.60
N ARG A 46 4.90 -11.46 8.92
CA ARG A 46 4.88 -12.90 8.69
C ARG A 46 5.01 -13.26 7.20
N ILE A 47 4.40 -12.47 6.31
CA ILE A 47 4.58 -12.62 4.86
C ILE A 47 6.05 -12.44 4.49
N LYS A 48 6.71 -11.39 5.01
CA LYS A 48 8.12 -11.13 4.72
C LYS A 48 9.08 -12.20 5.22
N GLU A 49 8.73 -12.89 6.31
CA GLU A 49 9.49 -14.06 6.80
C GLU A 49 9.37 -15.27 5.87
N ILE A 50 8.21 -15.47 5.22
CA ILE A 50 7.94 -16.66 4.39
C ILE A 50 8.33 -16.39 2.93
N GLU A 51 7.99 -15.21 2.41
CA GLU A 51 8.12 -14.78 1.01
C GLU A 51 8.62 -13.33 0.94
N PRO A 52 9.91 -13.08 1.20
CA PRO A 52 10.47 -11.71 1.33
C PRO A 52 10.31 -10.85 0.07
N GLU A 53 10.24 -11.49 -1.09
CA GLU A 53 10.09 -10.83 -2.40
C GLU A 53 8.69 -10.25 -2.65
N ILE A 54 7.68 -10.70 -1.91
CA ILE A 54 6.32 -10.15 -2.04
C ILE A 54 6.30 -8.75 -1.43
N LYS A 55 5.93 -7.74 -2.23
CA LYS A 55 5.77 -6.37 -1.75
C LYS A 55 4.60 -6.26 -0.78
N THR A 56 4.77 -5.51 0.30
CA THR A 56 3.70 -5.30 1.29
C THR A 56 3.40 -3.82 1.53
N GLY A 57 2.18 -3.54 2.00
CA GLY A 57 1.77 -2.19 2.38
C GLY A 57 1.00 -2.13 3.70
N ALA A 58 1.47 -1.30 4.63
CA ALA A 58 0.87 -1.17 5.96
C ALA A 58 -0.23 -0.11 5.96
N ILE A 59 -1.45 -0.51 6.34
CA ILE A 59 -2.62 0.38 6.34
C ILE A 59 -2.78 1.03 7.72
N PHE A 60 -2.94 2.35 7.74
CA PHE A 60 -3.21 3.14 8.95
C PHE A 60 -4.32 4.15 8.75
N VAL A 61 -4.97 4.52 9.85
CA VAL A 61 -5.86 5.68 9.95
C VAL A 61 -5.24 6.67 10.94
N GLY A 62 -4.96 7.88 10.47
CA GLY A 62 -4.26 8.93 11.23
C GLY A 62 -3.00 9.38 10.50
N ARG A 63 -2.44 10.52 10.93
CA ARG A 63 -1.11 11.00 10.53
C ARG A 63 -0.12 10.57 11.61
N PRO A 64 0.71 9.54 11.37
CA PRO A 64 1.74 9.15 12.34
C PRO A 64 2.70 10.29 12.60
N VAL A 65 3.26 10.38 13.81
CA VAL A 65 4.37 11.32 14.07
C VAL A 65 5.63 10.86 13.34
N ASP A 66 5.88 9.54 13.29
CA ASP A 66 6.99 8.94 12.57
C ASP A 66 6.46 7.84 11.63
N ALA A 67 6.10 8.25 10.42
CA ALA A 67 5.49 7.39 9.41
C ALA A 67 6.48 6.33 8.88
N VAL A 68 7.75 6.72 8.73
CA VAL A 68 8.83 5.87 8.23
C VAL A 68 9.09 4.71 9.18
N SER A 69 9.20 4.97 10.48
CA SER A 69 9.44 3.91 11.47
C SER A 69 8.27 2.91 11.52
N LEU A 70 7.02 3.35 11.36
CA LEU A 70 5.87 2.45 11.29
C LEU A 70 5.93 1.53 10.07
N ALA A 71 6.21 2.07 8.88
CA ALA A 71 6.36 1.28 7.66
C ALA A 71 7.51 0.26 7.77
N LYS A 72 8.68 0.69 8.27
CA LYS A 72 9.85 -0.18 8.49
C LYS A 72 9.57 -1.27 9.53
N ALA A 73 8.88 -0.94 10.63
CA ALA A 73 8.52 -1.92 11.66
C ALA A 73 7.57 -3.01 11.11
N ALA A 74 6.69 -2.65 10.18
CA ALA A 74 5.83 -3.56 9.44
C ALA A 74 6.54 -4.32 8.30
N GLN A 75 7.79 -3.97 8.00
CA GLN A 75 8.57 -4.44 6.83
C GLN A 75 7.82 -4.21 5.51
N SER A 76 7.27 -3.01 5.32
CA SER A 76 6.47 -2.65 4.14
C SER A 76 7.14 -1.59 3.28
N GLU A 77 7.07 -1.77 1.97
CA GLU A 77 7.54 -0.81 0.96
C GLU A 77 6.47 0.24 0.59
N LEU A 78 5.28 0.15 1.19
CA LEU A 78 4.16 1.03 0.93
C LEU A 78 3.48 1.40 2.25
N LEU A 79 3.22 2.69 2.46
CA LEU A 79 2.39 3.19 3.55
C LEU A 79 1.02 3.58 2.99
N CYS A 80 -0.03 2.93 3.47
CA CYS A 80 -1.40 3.15 3.00
C CYS A 80 -2.16 4.02 4.03
N LEU A 81 -2.36 5.31 3.73
CA LEU A 81 -3.01 6.27 4.64
C LEU A 81 -4.36 6.72 4.11
N LYS A 82 -5.29 6.97 5.05
CA LYS A 82 -6.52 7.66 4.69
C LYS A 82 -6.17 9.07 4.17
N HIS A 83 -6.64 9.44 2.98
CA HIS A 83 -6.18 10.64 2.24
C HIS A 83 -6.24 11.97 3.02
N LYS A 84 -7.14 12.07 4.00
CA LYS A 84 -7.27 13.23 4.90
C LYS A 84 -6.07 13.43 5.83
N PHE A 85 -5.24 12.42 6.01
CA PHE A 85 -4.04 12.44 6.85
C PHE A 85 -2.74 12.45 6.03
N ILE A 86 -2.82 12.76 4.74
CA ILE A 86 -1.67 12.90 3.86
C ILE A 86 -1.43 14.38 3.62
N ASP A 87 -0.20 14.80 3.90
CA ASP A 87 0.37 16.12 3.63
C ASP A 87 1.68 15.95 2.83
N GLU A 88 2.30 17.06 2.42
CA GLU A 88 3.56 17.02 1.67
C GLU A 88 4.69 16.38 2.48
N GLU A 89 4.74 16.67 3.79
CA GLU A 89 5.78 16.18 4.69
C GLU A 89 5.81 14.64 4.72
N VAL A 90 4.66 13.97 4.92
CA VAL A 90 4.65 12.50 4.97
C VAL A 90 5.06 11.86 3.64
N VAL A 91 4.72 12.49 2.51
CA VAL A 91 5.09 11.96 1.19
C VAL A 91 6.59 12.08 1.00
N VAL A 92 7.18 13.23 1.28
CA VAL A 92 8.63 13.46 1.19
C VAL A 92 9.38 12.52 2.14
N GLU A 93 8.99 12.44 3.41
CA GLU A 93 9.63 11.56 4.41
C GLU A 93 9.64 10.09 3.97
N CYS A 94 8.50 9.61 3.43
CA CYS A 94 8.39 8.24 2.93
C CYS A 94 9.26 8.02 1.69
N HIS A 95 9.23 8.91 0.70
CA HIS A 95 10.00 8.79 -0.54
C HIS A 95 11.51 8.81 -0.30
N GLU A 96 12.00 9.66 0.62
CA GLU A 96 13.42 9.70 1.01
C GLU A 96 13.91 8.39 1.66
N ASN A 97 12.98 7.53 2.08
CA ASN A 97 13.24 6.24 2.73
C ASN A 97 12.80 5.04 1.88
N ASP A 98 12.64 5.22 0.56
CA ASP A 98 12.22 4.18 -0.40
C ASP A 98 10.85 3.55 -0.07
N ILE A 99 9.97 4.30 0.59
CA ILE A 99 8.61 3.88 0.93
C ILE A 99 7.63 4.66 0.05
N GLY A 100 6.79 3.95 -0.69
CA GLY A 100 5.70 4.58 -1.44
C GLY A 100 4.52 4.97 -0.54
N VAL A 101 3.66 5.85 -1.02
CA VAL A 101 2.43 6.27 -0.34
C VAL A 101 1.18 5.90 -1.16
N ASN A 102 0.23 5.21 -0.53
CA ASN A 102 -1.10 4.95 -1.09
C ASN A 102 -2.16 5.74 -0.32
N ALA A 103 -2.92 6.57 -1.05
CA ALA A 103 -4.06 7.31 -0.52
C ALA A 103 -5.36 6.51 -0.67
N TRP A 104 -6.08 6.27 0.43
CA TRP A 104 -7.37 5.56 0.41
C TRP A 104 -8.46 6.27 1.22
N VAL A 105 -9.76 6.05 0.99
CA VAL A 105 -10.34 5.94 -0.35
C VAL A 105 -10.57 7.37 -0.86
N VAL A 106 -10.17 7.68 -2.09
CA VAL A 106 -10.25 9.03 -2.68
C VAL A 106 -11.27 9.02 -3.81
N ASN A 107 -12.36 9.78 -3.67
CA ASN A 107 -13.51 9.71 -4.59
C ASN A 107 -13.85 11.06 -5.24
N GLU A 108 -13.60 12.16 -4.54
CA GLU A 108 -13.87 13.52 -5.01
C GLU A 108 -12.74 14.01 -5.91
N ILE A 109 -13.08 14.75 -6.97
CA ILE A 109 -12.11 15.19 -8.00
C ILE A 109 -11.07 16.10 -7.36
N GLU A 110 -11.49 17.00 -6.48
CA GLU A 110 -10.60 17.93 -5.78
C GLU A 110 -9.60 17.20 -4.89
N ASP A 111 -10.04 16.14 -4.20
CA ASP A 111 -9.15 15.31 -3.38
C ASP A 111 -8.20 14.48 -4.24
N ILE A 112 -8.65 13.98 -5.40
CA ILE A 112 -7.81 13.23 -6.36
C ILE A 112 -6.69 14.15 -6.88
N GLU A 113 -7.03 15.35 -7.36
CA GLU A 113 -6.03 16.29 -7.86
C GLU A 113 -5.05 16.71 -6.76
N ARG A 114 -5.55 16.97 -5.54
CA ARG A 114 -4.67 17.22 -4.38
C ARG A 114 -3.71 16.05 -4.13
N MET A 115 -4.16 14.80 -4.19
CA MET A 115 -3.28 13.63 -4.00
C MET A 115 -2.24 13.51 -5.12
N LYS A 116 -2.58 13.83 -6.36
CA LYS A 116 -1.63 13.88 -7.49
C LYS A 116 -0.59 14.98 -7.29
N GLU A 117 -1.01 16.17 -6.87
CA GLU A 117 -0.11 17.31 -6.59
C GLU A 117 0.87 16.99 -5.46
N LEU A 118 0.41 16.32 -4.40
CA LEU A 118 1.29 15.84 -3.32
C LEU A 118 2.25 14.72 -3.76
N GLY A 119 2.03 14.11 -4.94
CA GLY A 119 2.92 13.09 -5.49
C GLY A 119 2.73 11.69 -4.90
N VAL A 120 1.53 11.33 -4.42
CA VAL A 120 1.31 9.95 -3.92
C VAL A 120 1.46 8.91 -5.04
N ASP A 121 1.98 7.72 -4.70
CA ASP A 121 2.27 6.66 -5.66
C ASP A 121 1.02 5.89 -6.12
N ILE A 122 0.02 5.75 -5.25
CA ILE A 122 -1.21 5.01 -5.51
C ILE A 122 -2.41 5.78 -4.98
N ILE A 123 -3.46 5.89 -5.78
CA ILE A 123 -4.76 6.38 -5.36
C ILE A 123 -5.75 5.21 -5.40
N SER A 124 -6.28 4.83 -4.24
CA SER A 124 -7.36 3.85 -4.12
C SER A 124 -8.70 4.57 -4.21
N SER A 125 -9.46 4.33 -5.28
CA SER A 125 -10.73 5.01 -5.57
C SER A 125 -11.86 4.03 -5.89
N ASN A 126 -13.09 4.39 -5.52
CA ASN A 126 -14.30 3.70 -6.01
C ASN A 126 -14.65 4.12 -7.45
N TYR A 127 -14.03 5.20 -7.97
CA TYR A 127 -14.27 5.79 -9.29
C TYR A 127 -12.96 5.90 -10.07
N PRO A 128 -12.39 4.76 -10.51
CA PRO A 128 -11.08 4.74 -11.18
C PRO A 128 -11.07 5.49 -12.52
N ASP A 129 -12.24 5.77 -13.11
CA ASP A 129 -12.41 6.61 -14.30
C ASP A 129 -12.12 8.10 -14.06
N ARG A 130 -12.04 8.52 -12.79
CA ARG A 130 -11.73 9.90 -12.38
C ARG A 130 -10.26 10.14 -12.04
N VAL A 131 -9.46 9.07 -11.93
CA VAL A 131 -8.05 9.10 -11.49
C VAL A 131 -7.12 9.28 -12.69
#